data_AF-A0A429FV46-F1
#
_entry.id   AF-A0A429FV46-F1
#
_cell.length_a   1.000
_cell.length_b   1.000
_cell.length_c   1.000
_cell.angle_alpha   90.00
_cell.angle_beta   90.00
_cell.angle_gamma   90.00
#
_symmetry.space_group_name_H-M   'P 1'
#
loop_
_entity.id
_entity.type
_entity.pdbx_description
1 polymer ?
#
loop_
_entity_poly.entity_id
_entity_poly.type
_entity_poly.pdbx_seq_one_letter_code
_entity_poly.pdbx_strand_id
1 'polypeptide(L)'
;MTDCKIQFFETNHRYKIDGRYATSVTTALKGIPKDALPRWAARTVASHALNNISTLADSVEAFGFEPALRMLAGVPDEKRDTAAIRGTDVHNLAEPYLAGEKVEVPAELEPYVRGYARYVEDWNPTAIYDEVIVASRKHNYAGRLDSIQDIPGLGVCLVDYKTSNRIYGEHALQCAAYRYAETMVVDGEEIPMPPVERVLILHIQPETYDLIPAEAGPETFEKFLTAKANYLANVQSGKLKKLIGEPLVREVA
;
A
#
# COMPACT_ATOMS: atom_id res chain seq x y z
N MET A 1 -29.53 -14.35 4.00
CA MET A 1 -28.19 -14.37 3.39
C MET A 1 -28.34 -13.67 2.06
N THR A 2 -27.98 -12.39 2.05
CA THR A 2 -27.98 -11.56 0.85
C THR A 2 -26.71 -11.94 0.12
N ASP A 3 -26.82 -12.44 -1.11
CA ASP A 3 -25.67 -12.92 -1.86
C ASP A 3 -24.61 -11.81 -1.96
N CYS A 4 -23.47 -11.98 -1.28
CA CYS A 4 -22.42 -10.96 -1.22
C CYS A 4 -21.89 -10.71 -2.64
N LYS A 5 -21.99 -9.47 -3.08
CA LYS A 5 -21.64 -9.06 -4.44
C LYS A 5 -20.28 -8.40 -4.53
N ILE A 6 -19.58 -8.29 -3.39
CA ILE A 6 -18.20 -7.86 -3.30
C ILE A 6 -17.32 -9.11 -3.29
N GLN A 7 -16.48 -9.25 -4.32
CA GLN A 7 -15.59 -10.39 -4.48
C GLN A 7 -14.14 -9.91 -4.50
N PHE A 8 -13.28 -10.56 -3.73
CA PHE A 8 -11.83 -10.40 -3.78
C PHE A 8 -11.19 -11.63 -4.41
N PHE A 9 -10.28 -11.40 -5.37
CA PHE A 9 -9.53 -12.44 -6.06
C PHE A 9 -8.07 -12.36 -5.62
N GLU A 10 -7.67 -13.25 -4.71
CA GLU A 10 -6.30 -13.28 -4.16
C GLU A 10 -5.23 -13.40 -5.25
N THR A 11 -5.44 -14.26 -6.25
CA THR A 11 -4.46 -14.56 -7.31
C THR A 11 -3.96 -13.36 -8.08
N ASN A 12 -4.75 -12.28 -8.15
CA ASN A 12 -4.38 -11.07 -8.87
C ASN A 12 -4.68 -9.79 -8.10
N HIS A 13 -5.00 -9.91 -6.81
CA HIS A 13 -5.39 -8.83 -5.90
C HIS A 13 -6.43 -7.86 -6.50
N ARG A 14 -7.47 -8.41 -7.14
CA ARG A 14 -8.55 -7.62 -7.76
C ARG A 14 -9.86 -7.74 -7.01
N TYR A 15 -10.70 -6.74 -7.21
CA TYR A 15 -12.02 -6.64 -6.60
C TYR A 15 -13.09 -6.57 -7.70
N LYS A 16 -14.22 -7.21 -7.46
CA LYS A 16 -15.47 -6.96 -8.18
C LYS A 16 -16.54 -6.47 -7.22
N ILE A 17 -17.35 -5.53 -7.68
CA ILE A 17 -18.56 -5.07 -7.02
C ILE A 17 -19.69 -5.27 -8.02
N ASP A 18 -20.70 -6.05 -7.65
CA ASP A 18 -21.85 -6.35 -8.51
C ASP A 18 -21.44 -6.91 -9.88
N GLY A 19 -20.42 -7.78 -9.89
CA GLY A 19 -19.87 -8.41 -11.10
C GLY A 19 -18.95 -7.52 -11.95
N ARG A 20 -18.78 -6.23 -11.62
CA ARG A 20 -17.91 -5.29 -12.34
C ARG A 20 -16.59 -5.08 -11.60
N TYR A 21 -15.49 -4.98 -12.34
CA TYR A 21 -14.20 -4.70 -11.72
C TYR A 21 -14.18 -3.32 -11.07
N ALA A 22 -13.77 -3.29 -9.80
CA ALA A 22 -13.56 -2.07 -9.03
C ALA A 22 -12.08 -1.68 -9.04
N THR A 23 -11.80 -0.38 -8.90
CA THR A 23 -10.42 0.08 -8.76
C THR A 23 -9.95 -0.19 -7.35
N SER A 24 -8.79 -0.85 -7.16
CA SER A 24 -8.24 -0.98 -5.80
C SER A 24 -7.83 0.39 -5.27
N VAL A 25 -7.99 0.65 -3.96
CA VAL A 25 -7.55 1.91 -3.33
C VAL A 25 -6.08 2.20 -3.64
N THR A 26 -5.20 1.20 -3.50
CA THR A 26 -3.77 1.32 -3.83
C THR A 26 -3.51 1.60 -5.31
N THR A 27 -4.34 1.07 -6.21
CA THR A 27 -4.25 1.35 -7.66
C THR A 27 -4.70 2.76 -7.99
N ALA A 28 -5.77 3.25 -7.36
CA ALA A 28 -6.24 4.62 -7.54
C ALA A 28 -5.16 5.65 -7.19
N LEU A 29 -4.38 5.41 -6.13
CA LEU A 29 -3.28 6.28 -5.71
C LEU A 29 -2.12 6.35 -6.71
N LYS A 30 -2.03 5.44 -7.69
CA LYS A 30 -1.06 5.55 -8.80
C LYS A 30 -1.38 6.72 -9.74
N GLY A 31 -2.53 7.37 -9.59
CA GLY A 31 -2.85 8.63 -10.26
C GLY A 31 -2.13 9.84 -9.67
N ILE A 32 -1.39 9.69 -8.56
CA ILE A 32 -0.55 10.76 -7.99
C ILE A 32 0.86 10.65 -8.58
N PRO A 33 1.41 11.74 -9.15
CA PRO A 33 2.79 11.76 -9.63
C PRO A 33 3.78 11.43 -8.51
N LYS A 34 4.75 10.56 -8.79
CA LYS A 34 5.75 10.11 -7.82
C LYS A 34 7.15 10.64 -8.15
N ASP A 35 7.28 11.97 -8.20
CA ASP A 35 8.50 12.65 -8.68
C ASP A 35 9.76 12.32 -7.88
N ALA A 36 9.60 11.90 -6.62
CA ALA A 36 10.71 11.48 -5.76
C ALA A 36 11.28 10.09 -6.12
N LEU A 37 10.48 9.19 -6.71
CA LEU A 37 10.91 7.81 -6.97
C LEU A 37 12.03 7.71 -8.01
N PRO A 38 12.02 8.42 -9.15
CA PRO A 38 13.14 8.40 -10.08
C PRO A 38 14.46 8.85 -9.43
N ARG A 39 14.41 9.89 -8.59
CA ARG A 39 15.60 10.39 -7.87
C ARG A 39 16.10 9.36 -6.85
N TRP A 40 15.19 8.73 -6.11
CA TRP A 40 15.53 7.66 -5.18
C TRP A 40 16.14 6.44 -5.88
N ALA A 41 15.60 6.02 -7.02
CA ALA A 41 16.12 4.90 -7.81
C ALA A 41 17.53 5.20 -8.31
N ALA A 42 17.75 6.38 -8.91
CA ALA A 42 19.08 6.81 -9.36
C ALA A 42 20.10 6.83 -8.22
N ARG A 43 19.73 7.39 -7.05
CA ARG A 43 20.60 7.39 -5.86
C ARG A 43 20.88 5.97 -5.36
N THR A 44 19.90 5.09 -5.40
CA THR A 44 20.03 3.69 -4.96
C THR A 44 21.03 2.94 -5.83
N VAL A 45 20.92 3.06 -7.16
CA VAL A 45 21.87 2.47 -8.10
C VAL A 45 23.27 3.04 -7.90
N ALA A 46 23.40 4.37 -7.84
CA ALA A 46 24.70 5.02 -7.66
C ALA A 46 25.38 4.58 -6.34
N SER A 47 24.62 4.49 -5.25
CA SER A 47 25.15 4.05 -3.95
C SER A 47 25.58 2.59 -3.99
N HIS A 48 24.79 1.71 -4.62
CA HIS A 48 25.14 0.30 -4.77
C HIS A 48 26.41 0.12 -5.61
N ALA A 49 26.52 0.84 -6.73
CA ALA A 49 27.70 0.78 -7.59
C ALA A 49 28.97 1.26 -6.87
N LEU A 50 28.90 2.39 -6.16
CA LEU A 50 30.05 2.95 -5.44
C LEU A 50 30.50 2.05 -4.28
N ASN A 51 29.56 1.44 -3.55
CA ASN A 51 29.89 0.55 -2.44
C ASN A 51 30.45 -0.82 -2.88
N ASN A 52 30.25 -1.20 -4.15
CA ASN A 52 30.65 -2.50 -4.69
C ASN A 52 31.54 -2.35 -5.93
N ILE A 53 32.32 -1.27 -6.01
CA ILE A 53 33.00 -0.86 -7.25
C ILE A 53 33.96 -1.91 -7.81
N SER A 54 34.70 -2.62 -6.94
CA SER A 54 35.61 -3.70 -7.35
C SER A 54 34.84 -4.88 -7.92
N THR A 55 33.82 -5.36 -7.21
CA THR A 55 32.97 -6.47 -7.65
C THR A 55 32.23 -6.14 -8.95
N LEU A 56 31.83 -4.88 -9.13
CA LEU A 56 31.18 -4.44 -10.35
C LEU A 56 32.14 -4.48 -11.55
N ALA A 57 33.40 -4.06 -11.36
CA ALA A 57 34.42 -4.15 -12.39
C ALA A 57 34.65 -5.61 -12.81
N ASP A 58 34.83 -6.50 -11.84
CA ASP A 58 34.99 -7.94 -12.08
C ASP A 58 33.77 -8.53 -12.81
N SER A 59 32.55 -8.11 -12.45
CA SER A 59 31.32 -8.58 -13.08
C SER A 59 31.21 -8.12 -14.54
N VAL A 60 31.64 -6.89 -14.85
CA VAL A 60 31.67 -6.39 -16.23
C VAL A 60 32.69 -7.17 -17.05
N GLU A 61 33.84 -7.50 -16.49
CA GLU A 61 34.87 -8.30 -17.16
C GLU A 61 34.39 -9.74 -17.41
N ALA A 62 33.79 -10.37 -16.40
CA ALA A 62 33.36 -11.77 -16.47
C ALA A 62 32.09 -11.99 -17.31
N PHE A 63 31.10 -11.09 -17.21
CA PHE A 63 29.77 -11.29 -17.77
C PHE A 63 29.37 -10.26 -18.84
N GLY A 64 30.17 -9.20 -19.03
CA GLY A 64 29.93 -8.13 -20.00
C GLY A 64 29.09 -6.98 -19.46
N PHE A 65 29.13 -5.86 -20.20
CA PHE A 65 28.49 -4.60 -19.82
C PHE A 65 26.96 -4.70 -19.67
N GLU A 66 26.28 -5.31 -20.63
CA GLU A 66 24.82 -5.38 -20.67
C GLU A 66 24.21 -6.18 -19.50
N PRO A 67 24.72 -7.38 -19.15
CA PRO A 67 24.27 -8.09 -17.95
C PRO A 67 24.50 -7.29 -16.65
N ALA A 68 25.66 -6.63 -16.50
CA ALA A 68 25.95 -5.80 -15.33
C ALA A 68 25.01 -4.58 -15.22
N LEU A 69 24.71 -3.93 -16.35
CA LEU A 69 23.74 -2.84 -16.42
C LEU A 69 22.35 -3.30 -15.99
N ARG A 70 21.88 -4.45 -16.49
CA ARG A 70 20.58 -5.02 -16.11
C ARG A 70 20.50 -5.35 -14.62
N MET A 71 21.55 -5.93 -14.05
CA MET A 71 21.64 -6.19 -12.61
C MET A 71 21.50 -4.89 -11.81
N LEU A 72 22.31 -3.87 -12.13
CA LEU A 72 22.26 -2.57 -11.45
C LEU A 72 20.89 -1.90 -11.58
N ALA A 73 20.28 -1.97 -12.77
CA ALA A 73 18.95 -1.41 -13.01
C ALA A 73 17.86 -2.11 -12.17
N GLY A 74 18.05 -3.36 -11.77
CA GLY A 74 17.13 -4.13 -10.92
C GLY A 74 17.22 -3.80 -9.42
N VAL A 75 18.35 -3.27 -8.94
CA VAL A 75 18.58 -3.01 -7.50
C VAL A 75 17.48 -2.19 -6.82
N PRO A 76 16.95 -1.10 -7.41
CA PRO A 76 15.86 -0.35 -6.80
C PRO A 76 14.58 -1.18 -6.66
N ASP A 77 14.25 -2.01 -7.65
CA ASP A 77 13.07 -2.87 -7.61
C ASP A 77 13.21 -3.93 -6.52
N GLU A 78 14.38 -4.58 -6.43
CA GLU A 78 14.69 -5.55 -5.36
C GLU A 78 14.51 -4.91 -3.97
N LYS A 79 15.09 -3.73 -3.74
CA LYS A 79 14.95 -3.03 -2.45
C LYS A 79 13.49 -2.69 -2.12
N ARG A 80 12.72 -2.27 -3.11
CA ARG A 80 11.29 -1.97 -2.95
C ARG A 80 10.54 -3.25 -2.59
N ASP A 81 10.78 -4.33 -3.31
CA ASP A 81 10.02 -5.57 -3.19
C ASP A 81 10.35 -6.27 -1.87
N THR A 82 11.61 -6.28 -1.44
CA THR A 82 11.99 -6.74 -0.09
C THR A 82 11.30 -5.92 1.01
N ALA A 83 11.22 -4.59 0.86
CA ALA A 83 10.52 -3.75 1.82
C ALA A 83 9.00 -4.00 1.84
N ALA A 84 8.40 -4.32 0.70
CA ALA A 84 6.98 -4.67 0.60
C ALA A 84 6.69 -6.02 1.28
N ILE A 85 7.51 -7.04 1.03
CA ILE A 85 7.41 -8.37 1.67
C ILE A 85 7.49 -8.22 3.20
N ARG A 86 8.52 -7.53 3.69
CA ARG A 86 8.66 -7.24 5.14
C ARG A 86 7.41 -6.61 5.73
N GLY A 87 6.80 -5.66 5.02
CA GLY A 87 5.60 -5.00 5.52
C GLY A 87 4.41 -5.94 5.65
N THR A 88 4.17 -6.78 4.65
CA THR A 88 3.16 -7.85 4.70
C THR A 88 3.43 -8.83 5.83
N ASP A 89 4.68 -9.26 6.02
CA ASP A 89 5.02 -10.23 7.05
C ASP A 89 4.80 -9.67 8.45
N VAL A 90 5.16 -8.40 8.69
CA VAL A 90 4.89 -7.74 9.98
C VAL A 90 3.38 -7.59 10.23
N HIS A 91 2.58 -7.24 9.22
CA HIS A 91 1.12 -7.20 9.35
C HIS A 91 0.56 -8.57 9.79
N ASN A 92 0.99 -9.64 9.13
CA ASN A 92 0.51 -11.00 9.42
C ASN A 92 0.94 -11.54 10.81
N LEU A 93 2.09 -11.07 11.33
CA LEU A 93 2.65 -11.55 12.61
C LEU A 93 2.17 -10.75 13.82
N ALA A 94 1.66 -9.53 13.60
CA ALA A 94 1.32 -8.59 14.65
C ALA A 94 0.25 -9.14 15.62
N GLU A 95 -0.85 -9.66 15.08
CA GLU A 95 -1.99 -10.14 15.86
C GLU A 95 -1.74 -11.50 16.56
N PRO A 96 -1.26 -12.56 15.88
CA PRO A 96 -1.06 -13.87 16.54
C PRO A 96 -0.03 -13.81 17.68
N TYR A 97 1.01 -12.97 17.55
CA TYR A 97 1.99 -12.76 18.62
C TYR A 97 1.36 -12.21 19.91
N LEU A 98 0.38 -11.31 19.79
CA LEU A 98 -0.32 -10.74 20.96
C LEU A 98 -1.36 -11.66 21.55
N ALA A 99 -1.99 -12.51 20.74
CA ALA A 99 -2.89 -13.56 21.22
C ALA A 99 -2.16 -14.62 22.08
N GLY A 100 -0.84 -14.49 22.25
CA GLY A 100 -0.01 -15.44 22.97
C GLY A 100 0.15 -16.75 22.20
N GLU A 101 -0.15 -16.74 20.91
CA GLU A 101 0.06 -17.90 20.05
C GLU A 101 1.56 -18.12 19.88
N LYS A 102 1.94 -19.40 19.75
CA LYS A 102 3.33 -19.74 19.44
C LYS A 102 3.56 -19.48 17.96
N VAL A 103 4.02 -18.28 17.65
CA VAL A 103 4.38 -17.86 16.29
C VAL A 103 5.90 -17.87 16.17
N GLU A 104 6.41 -18.53 15.14
CA GLU A 104 7.82 -18.39 14.77
C GLU A 104 8.00 -17.05 14.06
N VAL A 105 8.68 -16.12 14.74
CA VAL A 105 9.00 -14.80 14.19
C VAL A 105 10.43 -14.85 13.62
N PRO A 106 10.63 -14.58 12.32
CA PRO A 106 11.97 -14.41 11.76
C PRO A 106 12.75 -13.33 12.52
N ALA A 107 14.04 -13.57 12.76
CA ALA A 107 14.87 -12.70 13.59
C ALA A 107 14.90 -11.25 13.08
N GLU A 108 14.81 -11.04 11.76
CA GLU A 108 14.76 -9.73 11.12
C GLU A 108 13.45 -8.96 11.35
N LEU A 109 12.37 -9.65 11.71
CA LEU A 109 11.05 -9.07 11.98
C LEU A 109 10.80 -8.84 13.47
N GLU A 110 11.53 -9.54 14.34
CA GLU A 110 11.38 -9.45 15.80
C GLU A 110 11.37 -8.00 16.33
N PRO A 111 12.26 -7.09 15.88
CA PRO A 111 12.22 -5.70 16.35
C PRO A 111 10.92 -4.97 15.98
N TYR A 112 10.33 -5.27 14.83
CA TYR A 112 9.06 -4.66 14.41
C TYR A 112 7.88 -5.20 15.22
N VAL A 113 7.87 -6.50 15.51
CA VAL A 113 6.88 -7.12 16.38
C VAL A 113 6.95 -6.50 17.79
N ARG A 114 8.15 -6.23 18.30
CA ARG A 114 8.34 -5.49 19.57
C ARG A 114 7.80 -4.06 19.51
N GLY A 115 7.97 -3.37 18.39
CA GLY A 115 7.37 -2.05 18.16
C GLY A 115 5.84 -2.08 18.23
N TYR A 116 5.21 -3.07 17.59
CA TYR A 116 3.76 -3.28 17.68
C TYR A 116 3.30 -3.68 19.10
N ALA A 117 4.07 -4.52 19.79
CA ALA A 117 3.75 -4.90 21.17
C ALA A 117 3.72 -3.70 22.13
N ARG A 118 4.63 -2.73 21.95
CA ARG A 118 4.60 -1.47 22.72
C ARG A 118 3.34 -0.65 22.45
N TYR A 119 2.88 -0.59 21.20
CA TYR A 119 1.61 0.07 20.89
C TYR A 119 0.45 -0.55 21.68
N VAL A 120 0.42 -1.87 21.77
CA VAL A 120 -0.63 -2.57 22.52
C VAL A 120 -0.49 -2.39 24.03
N GLU A 121 0.72 -2.40 24.57
CA GLU A 121 0.98 -2.09 25.98
C GLU A 121 0.54 -0.67 26.35
N ASP A 122 0.86 0.32 25.50
CA ASP A 122 0.62 1.73 25.78
C ASP A 122 -0.86 2.15 25.59
N TRP A 123 -1.54 1.58 24.59
CA TRP A 123 -2.88 2.01 24.18
C TRP A 123 -3.98 0.99 24.48
N ASN A 124 -3.63 -0.27 24.76
CA ASN A 124 -4.56 -1.37 25.01
C ASN A 124 -5.74 -1.43 24.01
N PRO A 125 -5.47 -1.42 22.69
CA PRO A 125 -6.51 -1.47 21.66
C PRO A 125 -7.20 -2.84 21.66
N THR A 126 -8.49 -2.85 21.35
CA THR A 126 -9.25 -4.08 21.06
C THR A 126 -9.69 -4.05 19.61
N ALA A 127 -9.24 -5.02 18.80
CA ALA A 127 -9.68 -5.11 17.43
C ALA A 127 -11.16 -5.49 17.33
N ILE A 128 -11.90 -4.74 16.51
CA ILE A 128 -13.31 -4.99 16.19
C ILE A 128 -13.39 -5.73 14.86
N TYR A 129 -12.59 -5.29 13.88
CA TYR A 129 -12.46 -5.92 12.58
C TYR A 129 -11.02 -5.80 12.10
N ASP A 130 -10.46 -6.89 11.57
CA ASP A 130 -9.12 -6.91 10.98
C ASP A 130 -9.18 -7.44 9.55
N GLU A 131 -8.27 -6.92 8.72
CA GLU A 131 -8.02 -7.39 7.35
C GLU A 131 -9.28 -7.46 6.47
N VAL A 132 -10.18 -6.49 6.67
CA VAL A 132 -11.53 -6.51 6.12
C VAL A 132 -11.62 -5.82 4.76
N ILE A 133 -12.41 -6.39 3.84
CA ILE A 133 -12.67 -5.76 2.54
C ILE A 133 -13.68 -4.64 2.72
N VAL A 134 -13.34 -3.45 2.27
CA VAL A 134 -14.23 -2.29 2.19
C VAL A 134 -14.49 -1.89 0.74
N ALA A 135 -15.69 -1.41 0.42
CA ALA A 135 -16.08 -1.05 -0.92
C ALA A 135 -17.01 0.18 -0.98
N SER A 136 -16.87 0.96 -2.06
CA SER A 136 -17.86 1.94 -2.48
C SER A 136 -18.40 1.57 -3.85
N ARG A 137 -19.70 1.31 -3.90
CA ARG A 137 -20.48 1.16 -5.14
C ARG A 137 -20.58 2.48 -5.88
N LYS A 138 -20.90 3.55 -5.15
CA LYS A 138 -21.06 4.91 -5.69
C LYS A 138 -19.84 5.36 -6.47
N HIS A 139 -18.64 5.09 -5.95
CA HIS A 139 -17.39 5.53 -6.57
C HIS A 139 -16.62 4.39 -7.26
N ASN A 140 -17.15 3.17 -7.30
CA ASN A 140 -16.55 1.96 -7.88
C ASN A 140 -15.07 1.75 -7.50
N TYR A 141 -14.81 1.68 -6.19
CA TYR A 141 -13.51 1.28 -5.64
C TYR A 141 -13.69 0.29 -4.49
N ALA A 142 -12.65 -0.48 -4.21
CA ALA A 142 -12.57 -1.36 -3.05
C ALA A 142 -11.13 -1.46 -2.54
N GLY A 143 -10.95 -1.94 -1.33
CA GLY A 143 -9.64 -2.21 -0.77
C GLY A 143 -9.72 -3.07 0.48
N ARG A 144 -8.57 -3.36 1.05
CA ARG A 144 -8.43 -4.15 2.27
C ARG A 144 -7.94 -3.20 3.36
N LEU A 145 -8.77 -3.03 4.38
CA LEU A 145 -8.51 -2.21 5.55
C LEU A 145 -7.80 -3.07 6.59
N ASP A 146 -6.69 -2.56 7.13
CA ASP A 146 -5.88 -3.29 8.11
C ASP A 146 -6.68 -3.53 9.40
N SER A 147 -7.23 -2.49 10.04
CA SER A 147 -7.99 -2.67 11.28
C SER A 147 -9.00 -1.56 11.60
N ILE A 148 -10.07 -1.93 12.31
CA ILE A 148 -10.93 -1.04 13.09
C ILE A 148 -10.82 -1.47 14.55
N GLN A 149 -10.47 -0.54 15.44
CA GLN A 149 -10.12 -0.83 16.83
C GLN A 149 -10.89 0.05 17.79
N ASP A 150 -11.34 -0.50 18.92
CA ASP A 150 -11.70 0.30 20.09
C ASP A 150 -10.43 0.59 20.90
N ILE A 151 -10.07 1.87 21.01
CA ILE A 151 -8.87 2.31 21.71
C ILE A 151 -9.29 3.16 22.91
N PRO A 152 -8.98 2.74 24.16
CA PRO A 152 -9.25 3.52 25.36
C PRO A 152 -8.86 5.00 25.25
N GLY A 153 -9.82 5.89 25.49
CA GLY A 153 -9.63 7.35 25.38
C GLY A 153 -9.71 7.93 23.96
N LEU A 154 -9.66 7.08 22.92
CA LEU A 154 -9.77 7.48 21.51
C LEU A 154 -11.03 6.94 20.81
N GLY A 155 -11.72 5.95 21.35
CA GLY A 155 -12.95 5.37 20.79
C GLY A 155 -12.68 4.43 19.61
N VAL A 156 -13.67 4.27 18.74
CA VAL A 156 -13.59 3.41 17.55
C VAL A 156 -12.77 4.12 16.45
N CYS A 157 -11.60 3.58 16.19
CA CYS A 157 -10.61 4.14 15.29
C CYS A 157 -10.42 3.25 14.07
N LEU A 158 -10.33 3.86 12.88
CA LEU A 158 -9.74 3.20 11.72
C LEU A 158 -8.21 3.28 11.85
N VAL A 159 -7.52 2.14 11.81
CA VAL A 159 -6.07 2.08 11.99
C VAL A 159 -5.42 1.43 10.77
N ASP A 160 -4.53 2.16 10.11
CA ASP A 160 -3.75 1.71 8.95
C ASP A 160 -2.29 1.49 9.37
N TYR A 161 -1.79 0.28 9.20
CA TYR A 161 -0.48 -0.14 9.69
C TYR A 161 0.58 0.15 8.64
N LYS A 162 1.73 0.69 9.07
CA LYS A 162 2.84 1.03 8.17
C LYS A 162 4.17 0.66 8.79
N THR A 163 5.00 -0.02 8.01
CA THR A 163 6.38 -0.42 8.36
C THR A 163 7.42 0.18 7.41
N SER A 164 6.98 1.12 6.58
CA SER A 164 7.85 1.90 5.70
C SER A 164 8.78 2.78 6.53
N ASN A 165 9.91 3.19 5.96
CA ASN A 165 10.86 4.06 6.66
C ASN A 165 10.30 5.46 6.94
N ARG A 166 9.22 5.85 6.26
CA ARG A 166 8.57 7.16 6.35
C ARG A 166 7.08 7.02 6.10
N ILE A 167 6.31 7.98 6.61
CA ILE A 167 4.90 8.18 6.32
C ILE A 167 4.75 9.23 5.23
N TYR A 168 3.85 8.97 4.29
CA TYR A 168 3.53 9.83 3.15
C TYR A 168 2.07 10.29 3.20
N GLY A 169 1.77 11.43 2.58
CA GLY A 169 0.41 11.99 2.57
C GLY A 169 -0.62 11.09 1.88
N GLU A 170 -0.17 10.22 0.96
CA GLU A 170 -1.00 9.22 0.31
C GLU A 170 -1.58 8.19 1.28
N HIS A 171 -0.98 7.98 2.46
CA HIS A 171 -1.57 7.13 3.50
C HIS A 171 -2.86 7.74 4.06
N ALA A 172 -2.92 9.07 4.22
CA ALA A 172 -4.17 9.73 4.63
C ALA A 172 -5.24 9.62 3.54
N LEU A 173 -4.87 9.68 2.25
CA LEU A 173 -5.79 9.45 1.13
C LEU A 173 -6.33 8.02 1.11
N GLN A 174 -5.48 7.03 1.39
CA GLN A 174 -5.86 5.64 1.55
C GLN A 174 -6.88 5.47 2.69
N CYS A 175 -6.58 6.01 3.86
CA CYS A 175 -7.48 5.93 5.01
C CYS A 175 -8.82 6.66 4.76
N ALA A 176 -8.81 7.80 4.07
CA ALA A 176 -10.03 8.49 3.66
C ALA A 176 -10.87 7.63 2.71
N ALA A 177 -10.25 6.91 1.78
CA ALA A 177 -10.98 5.97 0.93
C ALA A 177 -11.64 4.85 1.75
N TYR A 178 -10.99 4.33 2.79
CA TYR A 178 -11.59 3.32 3.65
C TYR A 178 -12.73 3.89 4.50
N ARG A 179 -12.52 5.05 5.12
CA ARG A 179 -13.53 5.74 5.95
C ARG A 179 -14.82 6.05 5.18
N TYR A 180 -14.70 6.44 3.91
CA TYR A 180 -15.84 6.81 3.05
C TYR A 180 -16.33 5.66 2.16
N ALA A 181 -15.87 4.43 2.41
CA ALA A 181 -16.50 3.25 1.84
C ALA A 181 -17.92 3.08 2.42
N GLU A 182 -18.85 2.56 1.62
CA GLU A 182 -20.25 2.39 2.03
C GLU A 182 -20.46 1.07 2.78
N THR A 183 -19.61 0.09 2.49
CA THR A 183 -19.82 -1.31 2.87
C THR A 183 -18.49 -1.95 3.23
N MET A 184 -18.53 -2.87 4.18
CA MET A 184 -17.47 -3.82 4.50
C MET A 184 -17.99 -5.26 4.40
N VAL A 185 -17.11 -6.21 4.15
CA VAL A 185 -17.44 -7.65 4.04
C VAL A 185 -16.91 -8.39 5.25
N VAL A 186 -17.79 -8.88 6.11
CA VAL A 186 -17.45 -9.64 7.34
C VAL A 186 -18.10 -11.00 7.24
N ASP A 187 -17.32 -12.07 7.44
CA ASP A 187 -17.79 -13.46 7.38
C ASP A 187 -18.60 -13.78 6.11
N GLY A 188 -18.22 -13.16 4.98
CA GLY A 188 -18.88 -13.32 3.69
C GLY A 188 -20.19 -12.55 3.53
N GLU A 189 -20.60 -11.73 4.50
CA GLU A 189 -21.79 -10.88 4.43
C GLU A 189 -21.40 -9.40 4.31
N GLU A 190 -22.22 -8.65 3.57
CA GLU A 190 -22.03 -7.21 3.42
C GLU A 190 -22.72 -6.45 4.58
N ILE A 191 -21.96 -5.67 5.33
CA ILE A 191 -22.48 -4.80 6.38
C ILE A 191 -22.08 -3.33 6.12
N PRO A 192 -22.84 -2.35 6.63
CA PRO A 192 -22.45 -0.94 6.51
C PRO A 192 -21.09 -0.68 7.16
N MET A 193 -20.26 0.17 6.52
CA MET A 193 -19.05 0.67 7.17
C MET A 193 -19.44 1.43 8.46
N PRO A 194 -18.94 1.01 9.65
CA PRO A 194 -19.31 1.68 10.90
C PRO A 194 -18.74 3.10 10.94
N PRO A 195 -19.40 4.02 11.67
CA PRO A 195 -18.78 5.30 11.98
C PRO A 195 -17.51 5.07 12.81
N VAL A 196 -16.48 5.85 12.50
CA VAL A 196 -15.22 5.88 13.27
C VAL A 196 -15.00 7.30 13.79
N GLU A 197 -14.63 7.43 15.07
CA GLU A 197 -14.35 8.72 15.70
C GLU A 197 -13.02 9.29 15.20
N ARG A 198 -12.03 8.43 14.95
CA ARG A 198 -10.69 8.82 14.53
C ARG A 198 -10.14 7.92 13.43
N VAL A 199 -9.15 8.45 12.72
CA VAL A 199 -8.37 7.73 11.72
C VAL A 199 -6.92 7.88 12.07
N LEU A 200 -6.22 6.77 12.23
CA LEU A 200 -4.86 6.70 12.73
C LEU A 200 -3.98 5.91 11.77
N ILE A 201 -2.74 6.33 11.62
CA ILE A 201 -1.68 5.56 11.01
C ILE A 201 -0.81 5.04 12.15
N LEU A 202 -0.70 3.72 12.25
CA LEU A 202 0.23 3.07 13.16
C LEU A 202 1.53 2.82 12.42
N HIS A 203 2.53 3.67 12.67
CA HIS A 203 3.86 3.53 12.10
C HIS A 203 4.71 2.61 12.98
N ILE A 204 4.72 1.32 12.65
CA ILE A 204 5.48 0.28 13.32
C ILE A 204 6.96 0.38 12.90
N GLN A 205 7.84 0.53 13.88
CA GLN A 205 9.28 0.68 13.70
C GLN A 205 10.01 -0.38 14.55
N PRO A 206 11.31 -0.62 14.29
CA PRO A 206 12.10 -1.46 15.17
C PRO A 206 12.07 -0.92 16.61
N GLU A 207 11.60 -1.73 17.55
CA GLU A 207 11.54 -1.46 18.99
C GLU A 207 10.65 -0.28 19.41
N THR A 208 9.88 0.33 18.50
CA THR A 208 9.02 1.48 18.80
C THR A 208 7.88 1.62 17.80
N TYR A 209 6.95 2.52 18.06
CA TYR A 209 5.90 2.90 17.13
C TYR A 209 5.65 4.42 17.21
N ASP A 210 5.02 4.96 16.18
CA ASP A 210 4.31 6.24 16.26
C ASP A 210 2.82 6.00 15.95
N LEU A 211 1.92 6.56 16.75
CA LEU A 211 0.49 6.56 16.48
C LEU A 211 0.05 7.95 15.99
N ILE A 212 -0.20 8.06 14.70
CA ILE A 212 -0.29 9.37 14.01
C ILE A 212 -1.72 9.62 13.56
N PRO A 213 -2.38 10.71 13.98
CA PRO A 213 -3.66 11.11 13.42
C PRO A 213 -3.55 11.42 11.92
N ALA A 214 -4.44 10.82 11.12
CA ALA A 214 -4.56 11.09 9.70
C ALA A 214 -5.76 11.99 9.41
N GLU A 215 -5.53 13.07 8.67
CA GLU A 215 -6.61 13.94 8.17
C GLU A 215 -7.38 13.20 7.07
N ALA A 216 -8.46 12.51 7.45
CA ALA A 216 -9.29 11.69 6.57
C ALA A 216 -10.74 12.22 6.51
N GLY A 217 -10.90 13.54 6.39
CA GLY A 217 -12.19 14.20 6.16
C GLY A 217 -12.63 14.23 4.68
N PRO A 218 -13.74 14.93 4.38
CA PRO A 218 -14.31 14.99 3.03
C PRO A 218 -13.33 15.54 1.97
N GLU A 219 -12.54 16.56 2.32
CA GLU A 219 -11.56 17.15 1.39
C GLU A 219 -10.45 16.16 1.03
N THR A 220 -10.00 15.34 1.99
CA THR A 220 -9.02 14.27 1.74
C THR A 220 -9.62 13.19 0.85
N PHE A 221 -10.90 12.84 1.05
CA PHE A 221 -11.59 11.88 0.20
C PHE A 221 -11.73 12.39 -1.24
N GLU A 222 -12.03 13.66 -1.46
CA GLU A 222 -12.08 14.26 -2.79
C GLU A 222 -10.71 14.25 -3.50
N LYS A 223 -9.61 14.43 -2.76
CA LYS A 223 -8.25 14.25 -3.29
C LYS A 223 -8.01 12.80 -3.73
N PHE A 224 -8.47 11.82 -2.95
CA PHE A 224 -8.42 10.41 -3.35
C PHE A 224 -9.21 10.14 -4.64
N LEU A 225 -10.44 10.67 -4.75
CA LEU A 225 -11.25 10.54 -5.96
C LEU A 225 -10.59 11.20 -7.17
N THR A 226 -9.94 12.35 -6.98
CA THR A 226 -9.17 13.04 -8.01
C THR A 226 -7.99 12.19 -8.50
N ALA A 227 -7.24 11.57 -7.58
CA ALA A 227 -6.17 10.63 -7.91
C ALA A 227 -6.73 9.43 -8.71
N LYS A 228 -7.83 8.83 -8.26
CA LYS A 228 -8.50 7.74 -8.98
C LYS A 228 -8.90 8.16 -10.40
N ALA A 229 -9.52 9.33 -10.56
CA ALA A 229 -9.93 9.85 -11.85
C ALA A 229 -8.74 10.03 -12.79
N ASN A 230 -7.64 10.62 -12.30
CA ASN A 230 -6.41 10.77 -13.08
C ASN A 230 -5.80 9.42 -13.48
N TYR A 231 -5.78 8.44 -12.56
CA TYR A 231 -5.31 7.09 -12.86
C TYR A 231 -6.09 6.48 -14.03
N LEU A 232 -7.43 6.51 -13.93
CA LEU A 232 -8.30 5.92 -14.94
C LEU A 232 -8.22 6.66 -16.27
N ALA A 233 -8.13 7.98 -16.28
CA ALA A 233 -8.09 8.77 -17.52
C ALA A 233 -6.74 8.67 -18.23
N ASN A 234 -5.64 8.77 -17.48
CA ASN A 234 -4.33 9.11 -18.04
C ASN A 234 -3.27 8.02 -17.82
N VAL A 235 -3.25 7.38 -16.65
CA VAL A 235 -2.17 6.45 -16.28
C VAL A 235 -2.46 5.04 -16.78
N GLN A 236 -3.70 4.59 -16.69
CA GLN A 236 -4.08 3.22 -17.03
C GLN A 236 -3.89 2.93 -18.53
N SER A 237 -3.20 1.82 -18.84
CA SER A 237 -3.14 1.21 -20.18
C SER A 237 -2.67 2.15 -21.31
N GLY A 238 -1.67 3.00 -21.04
CA GLY A 238 -1.01 3.79 -22.08
C GLY A 238 -1.95 4.72 -22.86
N LYS A 239 -3.07 5.14 -22.25
CA LYS A 239 -4.10 5.97 -22.90
C LYS A 239 -3.54 7.23 -23.57
N LEU A 240 -2.55 7.86 -22.95
CA LEU A 240 -1.89 9.04 -23.51
C LEU A 240 -1.16 8.77 -24.84
N LYS A 241 -0.64 7.55 -25.07
CA LYS A 241 0.00 7.20 -26.35
C LYS A 241 -0.98 7.29 -27.51
N LYS A 242 -2.27 7.04 -27.26
CA LYS A 242 -3.34 7.13 -28.27
C LYS A 242 -3.71 8.55 -28.67
N LEU A 243 -3.17 9.56 -27.96
CA LEU A 243 -3.40 10.97 -28.28
C LEU A 243 -2.40 11.49 -29.32
N ILE A 244 -1.40 10.70 -29.68
CA ILE A 244 -0.38 11.04 -30.69
C ILE A 244 -0.73 10.30 -31.98
N GLY A 245 -0.79 11.05 -33.09
CA GLY A 245 -0.99 10.48 -34.43
C GLY A 245 0.30 9.96 -35.05
N GLU A 246 0.17 9.30 -36.20
CA GLU A 246 1.32 8.81 -36.97
C GLU A 246 2.14 9.98 -37.58
N PRO A 247 3.45 9.81 -37.77
CA PRO A 247 4.27 10.77 -38.51
C PRO A 247 3.72 11.03 -39.92
N LEU A 248 3.66 12.30 -40.33
CA LEU A 248 3.28 12.67 -41.70
C LEU A 248 4.41 12.31 -42.66
N VAL A 249 4.07 11.60 -43.75
CA VAL A 249 5.03 11.29 -44.83
C VAL A 249 4.99 12.43 -45.85
N ARG A 250 6.16 13.01 -46.14
CA ARG A 250 6.32 13.98 -47.23
C ARG A 250 6.65 13.22 -48.51
N GLU A 251 5.77 13.27 -49.50
CA GLU A 251 6.12 12.81 -50.85
C GLU A 251 7.16 13.76 -51.43
N VAL A 252 8.32 13.22 -51.81
CA VAL A 252 9.36 13.94 -52.54
C VAL A 252 9.12 13.65 -54.02
N ALA A 253 8.75 14.68 -54.78
CA ALA A 253 8.57 14.65 -56.22
C ALA A 253 9.91 14.56 -56.98
#